data_AF-A0A8T3NL07-F1
#
_entry.id   AF-A0A8T3NL07-F1
#
_cell.length_a   1.000
_cell.length_b   1.000
_cell.length_c   1.000
_cell.angle_alpha   90.00
_cell.angle_beta   90.00
_cell.angle_gamma   90.00
#
_symmetry.space_group_name_H-M   'P 1'
#
loop_
_entity.id
_entity.type
_entity.pdbx_description
1 polymer ?
#
loop_
_entity_poly.entity_id
_entity_poly.type
_entity_poly.pdbx_seq_one_letter_code
_entity_poly.pdbx_strand_id
1 'polypeptide(L)'
;MPGHCGIGEQELELHPADGHTQDGMAVWVPWARVLVTGDYLSPIEIPMLSGTGSAGAYLATLARLEPLVDQADHVVPGHGAPLDGTRAE
;
A
#
# COMPACT_ATOMS: atom_id res chain seq x y z
N MET A 1 9.09 -6.27 8.30
CA MET A 1 8.48 -7.43 8.99
C MET A 1 6.99 -7.35 8.74
N PRO A 2 6.34 -8.41 8.21
CA PRO A 2 4.88 -8.49 8.29
C PRO A 2 4.47 -8.53 9.76
N GLY A 3 3.33 -7.94 10.09
CA GLY A 3 2.92 -7.84 11.47
C GLY A 3 1.54 -7.28 11.66
N HIS A 4 1.14 -7.20 12.92
CA HIS A 4 -0.16 -6.69 13.33
C HIS A 4 0.04 -5.58 14.36
N CYS A 5 -0.80 -4.55 14.30
CA CYS A 5 -0.78 -3.43 15.24
C CYS A 5 -2.18 -3.18 15.80
N GLY A 6 -2.34 -3.38 17.11
CA GLY A 6 -3.61 -3.13 17.79
C GLY A 6 -3.89 -1.63 17.96
N ILE A 7 -5.14 -1.24 17.70
CA ILE A 7 -5.68 0.11 17.95
C ILE A 7 -7.03 -0.05 18.66
N GLY A 8 -7.04 0.15 19.98
CA GLY A 8 -8.21 -0.18 20.80
C GLY A 8 -8.52 -1.68 20.71
N GLU A 9 -9.78 -2.01 20.38
CA GLU A 9 -10.24 -3.39 20.18
C GLU A 9 -10.07 -3.89 18.73
N GLN A 10 -9.47 -3.08 17.86
CA GLN A 10 -9.27 -3.37 16.44
C GLN A 10 -7.78 -3.61 16.13
N GLU A 11 -7.50 -4.13 14.95
CA GLU A 11 -6.15 -4.44 14.51
C GLU A 11 -5.90 -3.96 13.07
N LEU A 12 -4.67 -3.53 12.82
CA LEU A 12 -4.13 -3.21 11.51
C LEU A 12 -3.19 -4.32 11.06
N GLU A 13 -3.21 -4.65 9.77
CA GLU A 13 -2.26 -5.56 9.15
C GLU A 13 -1.15 -4.74 8.46
N LEU A 14 0.11 -5.06 8.77
CA LEU A 14 1.30 -4.38 8.26
C LEU A 14 1.97 -5.26 7.22
N HIS A 15 2.07 -4.78 5.98
CA HIS A 15 2.68 -5.50 4.88
C HIS A 15 4.01 -4.85 4.47
N PRO A 16 5.09 -5.63 4.29
CA PRO A 16 6.31 -5.12 3.68
C PRO A 16 6.03 -4.59 2.27
N ALA A 17 6.40 -3.33 2.05
CA ALA A 17 6.29 -2.63 0.78
C ALA A 17 7.68 -2.10 0.40
N ASP A 18 8.58 -3.01 0.08
CA ASP A 18 9.92 -2.72 -0.43
C ASP A 18 9.88 -2.41 -1.94
N GLY A 19 10.77 -1.54 -2.40
CA GLY A 19 10.81 -1.10 -3.80
C GLY A 19 10.90 0.40 -3.95
N HIS A 20 9.94 1.18 -3.43
CA HIS A 20 10.03 2.64 -3.42
C HIS A 20 11.20 3.09 -2.53
N THR A 21 11.20 2.59 -1.29
CA THR A 21 12.35 2.53 -0.39
C THR A 21 12.63 1.07 -0.03
N GLN A 22 13.75 0.80 0.63
CA GLN A 22 14.10 -0.54 1.09
C GLN A 22 13.18 -1.05 2.22
N ASP A 23 12.56 -0.15 2.98
CA ASP A 23 11.88 -0.42 4.25
C ASP A 23 10.43 0.06 4.30
N GLY A 24 9.84 0.34 3.13
CA GLY A 24 8.45 0.79 3.03
C GLY A 24 7.45 -0.22 3.60
N MET A 25 6.27 0.30 3.95
CA MET A 25 5.19 -0.47 4.56
C MET A 25 3.85 -0.02 3.99
N ALA A 26 3.03 -1.00 3.61
CA ALA A 26 1.62 -0.80 3.35
C ALA A 26 0.80 -1.24 4.57
N VAL A 27 -0.35 -0.62 4.78
CA VAL A 27 -1.23 -0.91 5.92
C VAL A 27 -2.60 -1.29 5.39
N TRP A 28 -3.05 -2.49 5.77
CA TRP A 28 -4.42 -2.94 5.53
C TRP A 28 -5.24 -2.75 6.80
N VAL A 29 -6.44 -2.18 6.63
CA VAL A 29 -7.40 -1.90 7.71
C VAL A 29 -8.66 -2.74 7.47
N PRO A 30 -8.70 -4.01 7.90
CA PRO A 30 -9.72 -4.97 7.47
C PRO A 30 -11.14 -4.53 7.84
N TRP A 31 -11.30 -3.97 9.04
CA TRP A 31 -12.59 -3.54 9.57
C TRP A 31 -13.17 -2.30 8.88
N ALA A 32 -12.34 -1.53 8.18
CA ALA A 32 -12.75 -0.37 7.41
C ALA A 32 -12.64 -0.59 5.89
N ARG A 33 -12.11 -1.74 5.46
CA ARG A 33 -11.84 -2.07 4.06
C ARG A 33 -10.98 -1.00 3.36
N VAL A 34 -9.98 -0.48 4.06
CA VAL A 34 -9.06 0.56 3.55
C VAL A 34 -7.65 0.00 3.42
N LEU A 35 -7.03 0.19 2.25
CA LEU A 35 -5.61 -0.10 2.02
C LEU A 35 -4.83 1.21 1.88
N VAL A 36 -3.80 1.40 2.70
CA VAL A 36 -2.84 2.51 2.56
C VAL A 36 -1.57 1.96 1.92
N THR A 37 -1.28 2.36 0.69
CA THR A 37 -0.19 1.78 -0.12
C THR A 37 1.12 2.55 0.00
N GLY A 38 1.10 3.77 0.51
CA GLY A 38 2.24 4.69 0.40
C GLY A 38 2.53 5.06 -1.06
N ASP A 39 3.80 5.38 -1.35
CA ASP A 39 4.27 5.90 -2.65
C ASP A 39 4.38 4.84 -3.76
N TYR A 40 3.42 3.91 -3.79
CA TYR A 40 3.27 2.86 -4.80
C TYR A 40 2.20 3.17 -5.83
N LEU A 41 1.19 3.94 -5.44
CA LEU A 41 0.14 4.41 -6.32
C LEU A 41 0.11 5.93 -6.22
N SER A 42 -0.17 6.60 -7.33
CA SER A 42 -0.42 8.04 -7.34
C SER A 42 -1.25 8.39 -8.57
N PRO A 43 -2.39 9.09 -8.41
CA PRO A 43 -3.19 9.57 -9.53
C PRO A 43 -2.69 10.90 -10.10
N ILE A 44 -1.66 11.52 -9.50
CA ILE A 44 -1.21 12.87 -9.85
C ILE A 44 0.25 12.94 -10.32
N GLU A 45 1.06 11.92 -10.02
CA GLU A 45 2.46 11.88 -10.45
C GLU A 45 2.97 10.44 -10.59
N ILE A 46 4.08 10.27 -11.30
CA ILE A 46 4.72 8.96 -11.46
C ILE A 46 5.56 8.69 -10.20
N PRO A 47 5.33 7.58 -9.48
CA PRO A 47 6.15 7.24 -8.32
C PRO A 47 7.62 7.04 -8.69
N MET A 48 8.50 7.73 -7.97
CA MET A 48 9.95 7.65 -8.15
C MET A 48 10.56 6.57 -7.25
N LEU A 49 11.66 5.95 -7.65
CA LEU A 49 12.45 5.11 -6.74
C LEU A 49 13.43 5.99 -5.96
N SER A 50 13.52 5.76 -4.65
CA SER A 50 14.57 6.34 -3.83
C SER A 50 15.96 5.76 -4.16
N GLY A 51 17.02 6.33 -3.58
CA GLY A 51 18.39 5.81 -3.74
C GLY A 51 18.60 4.39 -3.18
N THR A 52 17.70 3.91 -2.32
CA THR A 52 17.69 2.53 -1.80
C THR A 52 16.57 1.68 -2.40
N GLY A 53 15.86 2.22 -3.39
CA GLY A 53 14.75 1.55 -4.06
C GLY A 53 15.20 0.49 -5.07
N SER A 54 14.24 -0.31 -5.52
CA SER A 54 14.42 -1.37 -6.51
C SER A 54 13.15 -1.57 -7.32
N ALA A 55 13.26 -1.47 -8.65
CA ALA A 55 12.12 -1.67 -9.56
C ALA A 55 11.54 -3.09 -9.46
N GLY A 56 12.41 -4.11 -9.29
CA GLY A 56 11.96 -5.49 -9.17
C GLY A 56 11.19 -5.73 -7.86
N ALA A 57 11.69 -5.19 -6.75
CA ALA A 57 10.99 -5.22 -5.46
C ALA A 57 9.67 -4.45 -5.54
N TYR A 58 9.67 -3.31 -6.24
CA TYR A 58 8.47 -2.49 -6.43
C TYR A 58 7.36 -3.27 -7.14
N LEU A 59 7.66 -3.90 -8.27
CA LEU A 59 6.70 -4.74 -8.99
C LEU A 59 6.26 -5.94 -8.16
N ALA A 60 7.17 -6.56 -7.41
CA ALA A 60 6.83 -7.65 -6.50
C ALA A 60 5.91 -7.19 -5.36
N THR A 61 6.05 -5.95 -4.89
CA THR A 61 5.14 -5.35 -3.91
C THR A 61 3.76 -5.11 -4.51
N LEU A 62 3.67 -4.52 -5.72
CA LEU A 62 2.38 -4.33 -6.40
C LEU A 62 1.62 -5.66 -6.54
N ALA A 63 2.29 -6.72 -6.98
CA ALA A 63 1.66 -8.06 -7.08
C ALA A 63 1.18 -8.62 -5.74
N ARG A 64 1.82 -8.26 -4.61
CA ARG A 64 1.35 -8.66 -3.27
C ARG A 64 0.18 -7.82 -2.78
N LEU A 65 0.07 -6.57 -3.22
CA LEU A 65 -1.01 -5.66 -2.83
C LEU A 65 -2.27 -5.83 -3.69
N GLU A 66 -2.16 -6.35 -4.91
CA GLU A 66 -3.27 -6.58 -5.84
C GLU A 66 -4.48 -7.28 -5.18
N PRO A 67 -4.34 -8.41 -4.45
CA PRO A 67 -5.50 -9.03 -3.79
C PRO A 67 -6.12 -8.20 -2.65
N LEU A 68 -5.36 -7.25 -2.08
CA LEU A 68 -5.86 -6.34 -1.05
C LEU A 68 -6.61 -5.16 -1.67
N VAL A 69 -6.21 -4.74 -2.87
CA VAL A 69 -6.93 -3.75 -3.68
C VAL A 69 -8.32 -4.28 -4.02
N ASP A 70 -8.43 -5.53 -4.48
CA ASP A 70 -9.72 -6.19 -4.77
C ASP A 70 -10.66 -6.22 -3.56
N GLN A 71 -10.09 -6.28 -2.36
CA GLN A 71 -10.83 -6.31 -1.09
C GLN A 71 -11.14 -4.92 -0.55
N ALA A 72 -10.48 -3.87 -1.03
CA ALA A 72 -10.60 -2.53 -0.50
C ALA A 72 -11.80 -1.78 -1.08
N ASP A 73 -12.56 -1.10 -0.22
CA ASP A 73 -13.52 -0.10 -0.67
C ASP A 73 -12.77 1.20 -1.04
N HIS A 74 -11.65 1.47 -0.35
CA HIS A 74 -10.79 2.63 -0.60
C HIS A 74 -9.30 2.29 -0.56
N VAL A 75 -8.56 2.87 -1.50
CA VAL A 75 -7.10 2.81 -1.55
C VAL A 75 -6.52 4.21 -1.36
N VAL A 76 -5.65 4.38 -0.36
CA VAL A 76 -5.01 5.66 -0.01
C VAL A 76 -3.57 5.66 -0.54
N PRO A 77 -3.29 6.37 -1.65
CA PRO A 77 -1.95 6.54 -2.17
C PRO A 77 -1.12 7.48 -1.28
N GLY A 78 0.19 7.47 -1.45
CA GLY A 78 1.08 8.44 -0.78
C GLY A 78 0.87 9.88 -1.26
N HIS A 79 0.37 10.06 -2.49
CA HIS A 79 0.12 11.35 -3.10
C HIS A 79 -1.27 11.38 -3.77
N GLY A 80 -1.95 12.53 -3.71
CA GLY A 80 -3.28 12.72 -4.31
C GLY A 80 -4.44 12.34 -3.39
N ALA A 81 -5.62 12.17 -3.99
CA ALA A 81 -6.84 11.80 -3.27
C ALA A 81 -6.99 10.27 -3.15
N PRO A 82 -7.73 9.76 -2.15
CA PRO A 82 -8.11 8.35 -2.08
C PRO A 82 -8.83 7.90 -3.36
N LEU A 83 -8.54 6.66 -3.76
CA LEU A 83 -9.15 5.97 -4.89
C LEU A 83 -10.28 5.05 -4.37
N ASP A 84 -11.31 4.83 -5.18
CA ASP A 84 -12.20 3.68 -4.99
C ASP A 84 -11.52 2.42 -5.56
N GLY A 85 -11.96 1.23 -5.14
CA GLY A 85 -11.34 -0.04 -5.56
C GLY A 85 -11.22 -0.17 -7.10
N THR A 86 -12.21 0.33 -7.84
CA THR A 86 -12.26 0.27 -9.31
C THR A 86 -11.23 1.16 -10.02
N ARG A 87 -10.68 2.18 -9.34
CA ARG A 87 -9.65 3.08 -9.89
C ARG A 87 -8.24 2.72 -9.43
N ALA A 88 -8.10 1.73 -8.54
CA ALA A 88 -6.83 1.27 -8.01
C ALA A 88 -6.30 0.02 -8.74
N GLU A 89 -7.13 -0.61 -9.58
CA GLU A 89 -6.78 -1.70 -10.51
C GLU A 89 -6.04 -1.21 -11.77
#